data_AF-D7DR93-F1
#
_entry.id   AF-D7DR93-F1
#
_cell.length_a   1.000
_cell.length_b   1.000
_cell.length_c   1.000
_cell.angle_alpha   90.00
_cell.angle_beta   90.00
_cell.angle_gamma   90.00
#
_symmetry.space_group_name_H-M   'P 1'
#
loop_
_entity.id
_entity.type
_entity.pdbx_description
1 polymer ?
#
loop_
_entity_poly.entity_id
_entity_poly.type
_entity_poly.pdbx_seq_one_letter_code
_entity_poly.pdbx_strand_id
1 'polypeptide(L)'
;MVVMGAQGKKIDIIYGENTILKLINEEGELLDNAIMDDETATLFITLLNQGVVLSEEINRKYKKDGIRLHKIQDVGTCFADDCRVSIAILPADEKRTASILIGIHKENTHNALIVKPKRASFISFTVLRMLLDNAKTDLE
;
A
#
# COMPACT_ATOMS: atom_id res chain seq x y z
N MET A 1 12.50 0.54 6.27
CA MET A 1 12.34 -0.88 5.88
C MET A 1 11.83 -0.93 4.46
N VAL A 2 12.44 -1.75 3.59
CA VAL A 2 12.19 -1.72 2.14
C VAL A 2 11.34 -2.90 1.66
N VAL A 3 10.28 -2.61 0.91
CA VAL A 3 9.45 -3.61 0.22
C VAL A 3 9.47 -3.37 -1.30
N MET A 4 9.89 -4.39 -2.05
CA MET A 4 9.93 -4.34 -3.50
C MET A 4 8.53 -4.45 -4.12
N GLY A 5 8.20 -3.58 -5.07
CA GLY A 5 7.04 -3.67 -5.93
C GLY A 5 7.36 -4.34 -7.27
N ALA A 6 6.47 -4.14 -8.24
CA ALA A 6 6.72 -4.39 -9.66
C ALA A 6 7.37 -3.16 -10.32
N GLN A 7 7.84 -3.34 -11.57
CA GLN A 7 8.38 -2.27 -12.42
C GLN A 7 9.52 -1.47 -11.76
N GLY A 8 10.38 -2.14 -11.00
CA GLY A 8 11.54 -1.51 -10.39
C GLY A 8 11.27 -0.52 -9.28
N LYS A 9 10.04 -0.42 -8.80
CA LYS A 9 9.69 0.48 -7.69
C LYS A 9 9.77 -0.27 -6.37
N LYS A 10 10.20 0.43 -5.32
CA LYS A 10 10.21 -0.07 -3.94
C LYS A 10 9.65 1.00 -3.01
N ILE A 11 9.05 0.57 -1.92
CA ILE A 11 8.60 1.46 -0.85
C ILE A 11 9.52 1.28 0.35
N ASP A 12 10.09 2.37 0.84
CA ASP A 12 10.81 2.42 2.10
C ASP A 12 9.95 3.08 3.16
N ILE A 13 9.76 2.39 4.27
CA ILE A 13 8.92 2.81 5.38
C ILE A 13 9.85 3.27 6.50
N ILE A 14 9.76 4.54 6.84
CA ILE A 14 10.52 5.19 7.91
C ILE A 14 9.54 5.70 8.95
N TYR A 15 9.92 5.61 10.22
CA TYR A 15 9.09 6.07 11.32
C TYR A 15 9.93 6.95 12.26
N GLY A 16 9.34 8.05 12.73
CA GLY A 16 9.87 9.02 13.69
C GLY A 16 8.71 9.59 14.50
N GLU A 17 8.47 10.91 14.47
CA GLU A 17 7.19 11.48 14.93
C GLU A 17 6.01 11.11 14.00
N ASN A 18 6.29 10.82 12.72
CA ASN A 18 5.29 10.48 11.72
C ASN A 18 5.71 9.23 10.93
N THR A 19 4.73 8.53 10.36
CA THR A 19 4.98 7.45 9.39
C THR A 19 5.28 8.04 8.02
N ILE A 20 6.44 7.73 7.46
CA ILE A 20 6.86 8.20 6.13
C ILE A 20 6.95 7.02 5.16
N LEU A 21 6.13 7.06 4.12
CA LEU A 21 6.22 6.15 2.97
C LEU A 21 7.04 6.82 1.87
N LYS A 22 8.22 6.29 1.54
CA LYS A 22 9.04 6.77 0.42
C LYS A 22 8.95 5.81 -0.74
N LEU A 23 8.48 6.28 -1.90
CA LEU A 23 8.49 5.51 -3.13
C LEU A 23 9.77 5.80 -3.91
N ILE A 24 10.55 4.76 -4.18
CA ILE A 24 11.90 4.86 -4.73
C ILE A 24 11.97 4.00 -6.01
N ASN A 25 12.71 4.45 -7.03
CA ASN A 25 12.95 3.66 -8.25
C ASN A 25 14.14 2.68 -8.09
N GLU A 26 14.47 1.99 -9.18
CA GLU A 26 15.56 1.01 -9.26
C GLU A 26 16.94 1.64 -9.03
N GLU A 27 17.10 2.90 -9.46
CA GLU A 27 18.33 3.68 -9.35
C GLU A 27 18.53 4.29 -7.95
N GLY A 28 17.54 4.17 -7.07
CA GLY A 28 17.58 4.71 -5.72
C GLY A 28 17.06 6.13 -5.58
N GLU A 29 16.51 6.70 -6.65
CA GLU A 29 15.92 8.04 -6.64
C GLU A 29 14.53 8.03 -6.00
N LEU A 30 14.27 9.07 -5.20
CA LEU A 30 12.96 9.30 -4.60
C LEU A 30 11.98 9.76 -5.69
N LEU A 31 10.97 8.96 -5.96
CA LEU A 31 9.87 9.30 -6.87
C LEU A 31 8.80 10.14 -6.17
N ASP A 32 8.44 9.74 -4.94
CA ASP A 32 7.41 10.41 -4.17
C ASP A 32 7.48 10.03 -2.68
N ASN A 33 6.79 10.76 -1.83
CA ASN A 33 6.60 10.37 -0.44
C ASN A 33 5.22 10.76 0.11
N ALA A 34 4.80 10.09 1.17
CA ALA A 34 3.65 10.46 1.97
C ALA A 34 4.05 10.49 3.46
N ILE A 35 3.71 11.58 4.13
CA ILE A 35 3.91 11.77 5.57
C ILE A 35 2.54 11.64 6.23
N MET A 36 2.39 10.65 7.12
CA MET A 36 1.13 10.32 7.76
C MET A 36 1.32 10.42 9.28
N ASP A 37 0.39 11.10 9.93
CA ASP A 37 0.19 10.98 11.37
C ASP A 37 -0.35 9.59 11.73
N ASP A 38 -0.43 9.30 13.03
CA ASP A 38 -0.84 7.97 13.51
C ASP A 38 -2.28 7.60 13.11
N GLU A 39 -3.20 8.57 13.06
CA GLU A 39 -4.58 8.36 12.63
C GLU A 39 -4.65 7.98 11.15
N THR A 40 -3.95 8.73 10.31
CA THR A 40 -3.86 8.51 8.86
C THR A 40 -3.15 7.19 8.56
N ALA A 41 -2.07 6.88 9.28
CA ALA A 41 -1.37 5.61 9.15
C ALA A 41 -2.25 4.42 9.57
N THR A 42 -3.08 4.59 10.60
CA THR A 42 -4.06 3.58 11.05
C THR A 42 -5.16 3.35 10.00
N LEU A 43 -5.67 4.40 9.37
CA LEU A 43 -6.61 4.26 8.26
C LEU A 43 -5.93 3.60 7.04
N PHE A 44 -4.70 3.99 6.72
CA PHE A 44 -3.92 3.39 5.63
C PHE A 44 -3.78 1.88 5.79
N ILE A 45 -3.38 1.38 6.97
CA ILE A 45 -3.26 -0.06 7.20
C ILE A 45 -4.60 -0.78 7.10
N THR A 46 -5.69 -0.14 7.51
CA THR A 46 -7.05 -0.69 7.44
C THR A 46 -7.46 -0.90 5.99
N LEU A 47 -7.31 0.14 5.15
CA LEU A 47 -7.60 0.09 3.72
C LEU A 47 -6.68 -0.90 2.99
N LEU A 48 -5.39 -0.91 3.33
CA LEU A 48 -4.43 -1.84 2.74
C LEU A 48 -4.80 -3.30 3.05
N ASN A 49 -5.20 -3.60 4.28
CA ASN A 49 -5.65 -4.94 4.69
C ASN A 49 -6.96 -5.35 4.01
N GLN A 50 -7.91 -4.43 3.87
CA GLN A 50 -9.12 -4.67 3.07
C GLN A 50 -8.74 -5.02 1.62
N GLY A 51 -7.81 -4.29 1.02
CA GLY A 51 -7.28 -4.58 -0.31
C GLY A 51 -6.62 -5.96 -0.42
N VAL A 52 -5.87 -6.38 0.61
CA VAL A 52 -5.28 -7.73 0.71
C VAL A 52 -6.37 -8.80 0.71
N VAL A 53 -7.39 -8.68 1.56
CA VAL A 53 -8.47 -9.67 1.63
C VAL A 53 -9.21 -9.74 0.29
N LEU A 54 -9.64 -8.61 -0.24
CA LEU A 54 -10.38 -8.55 -1.52
C LEU A 54 -9.57 -9.12 -2.69
N SER A 55 -8.27 -8.84 -2.77
CA SER A 55 -7.42 -9.38 -3.84
C SER A 55 -7.23 -10.89 -3.75
N GLU A 56 -7.10 -11.46 -2.54
CA GLU A 56 -7.11 -12.92 -2.35
C GLU A 56 -8.46 -13.55 -2.68
N GLU A 57 -9.57 -12.88 -2.37
CA GLU A 57 -10.89 -13.34 -2.77
C GLU A 57 -11.07 -13.39 -4.28
N ILE A 58 -10.60 -12.36 -5.00
CA ILE A 58 -10.60 -12.32 -6.47
C ILE A 58 -9.75 -13.47 -7.01
N ASN A 59 -8.55 -13.69 -6.47
CA ASN A 59 -7.69 -14.81 -6.87
C ASN A 59 -8.37 -16.16 -6.64
N ARG A 60 -9.10 -16.32 -5.53
CA ARG A 60 -9.87 -17.54 -5.21
C ARG A 60 -11.03 -17.76 -6.16
N LYS A 61 -11.85 -16.72 -6.40
CA LYS A 61 -13.00 -16.76 -7.35
C LYS A 61 -12.53 -17.06 -8.77
N TYR A 62 -11.41 -16.49 -9.18
CA TYR A 62 -10.80 -16.79 -10.47
C TYR A 62 -10.40 -18.27 -10.59
N LYS A 63 -9.69 -18.81 -9.60
CA LYS A 63 -9.27 -20.23 -9.60
C LYS A 63 -10.42 -21.22 -9.58
N LYS A 64 -11.51 -20.89 -8.87
CA LYS A 64 -12.66 -21.78 -8.69
C LYS A 64 -13.66 -21.69 -9.84
N ASP A 65 -14.00 -20.47 -10.24
CA ASP A 65 -15.17 -20.17 -11.08
C ASP A 65 -14.78 -19.48 -12.41
N GLY A 66 -13.49 -19.23 -12.66
CA GLY A 66 -13.00 -18.53 -13.85
C GLY A 66 -13.34 -17.03 -13.89
N ILE A 67 -13.87 -16.47 -12.79
CA ILE A 67 -14.35 -15.09 -12.71
C ILE A 67 -13.16 -14.12 -12.69
N ARG A 68 -13.12 -13.21 -13.67
CA ARG A 68 -12.04 -12.22 -13.86
C ARG A 68 -12.43 -10.87 -13.29
N LEU A 69 -11.43 -10.11 -12.85
CA LEU A 69 -11.60 -8.69 -12.56
C LEU A 69 -11.19 -7.88 -13.80
N HIS A 70 -12.14 -7.20 -14.42
CA HIS A 70 -11.92 -6.49 -15.69
C HIS A 70 -11.49 -5.02 -15.53
N LYS A 71 -11.80 -4.40 -14.40
CA LYS A 71 -11.53 -2.99 -14.13
C LYS A 71 -10.77 -2.85 -12.81
N ILE A 72 -10.05 -1.73 -12.65
CA ILE A 72 -9.48 -1.37 -11.36
C ILE A 72 -10.63 -1.25 -10.35
N GLN A 73 -10.50 -1.91 -9.21
CA GLN A 73 -11.43 -1.81 -8.11
C GLN A 73 -10.83 -0.91 -7.04
N ASP A 74 -11.45 0.24 -6.80
CA ASP A 74 -11.06 1.13 -5.71
C ASP A 74 -11.36 0.49 -4.35
N VAL A 75 -10.43 0.62 -3.40
CA VAL A 75 -10.60 0.18 -2.02
C VAL A 75 -10.84 1.38 -1.11
N GLY A 76 -10.08 2.45 -1.32
CA GLY A 76 -10.24 3.70 -0.59
C GLY A 76 -9.00 4.58 -0.66
N THR A 77 -9.07 5.73 -0.02
CA THR A 77 -8.00 6.73 0.01
C THR A 77 -7.89 7.31 1.42
N CYS A 78 -6.67 7.51 1.90
CA CYS A 78 -6.39 8.36 3.07
C CYS A 78 -5.71 9.66 2.63
N PHE A 79 -5.93 10.72 3.41
CA PHE A 79 -5.38 12.04 3.16
C PHE A 79 -4.25 12.28 4.15
N ALA A 80 -3.04 12.41 3.61
CA ALA A 80 -1.84 12.82 4.31
C ALA A 80 -1.69 14.35 4.18
N ASP A 81 -0.71 14.91 4.89
CA ASP A 81 -0.54 16.37 5.01
C ASP A 81 -0.45 17.09 3.65
N ASP A 82 0.39 16.59 2.73
CA ASP A 82 0.62 17.19 1.41
C ASP A 82 0.18 16.31 0.22
N CYS A 83 -0.48 15.18 0.50
CA CYS A 83 -0.83 14.21 -0.53
C CYS A 83 -2.01 13.33 -0.17
N ARG A 84 -2.53 12.59 -1.15
CA ARG A 84 -3.48 11.49 -0.91
C ARG A 84 -2.83 10.17 -1.25
N VAL A 85 -3.08 9.15 -0.42
CA VAL A 85 -2.62 7.78 -0.64
C VAL A 85 -3.83 6.89 -0.96
N SER A 86 -3.89 6.38 -2.18
CA SER A 86 -4.99 5.55 -2.66
C SER A 86 -4.61 4.06 -2.67
N ILE A 87 -5.58 3.20 -2.37
CA ILE A 87 -5.46 1.75 -2.44
C ILE A 87 -6.46 1.23 -3.45
N ALA A 88 -5.99 0.48 -4.43
CA ALA A 88 -6.84 -0.13 -5.44
C ALA A 88 -6.35 -1.54 -5.79
N ILE A 89 -7.23 -2.36 -6.38
CA ILE A 89 -6.91 -3.68 -6.87
C ILE A 89 -6.90 -3.63 -8.39
N LEU A 90 -5.77 -4.04 -8.97
CA LEU A 90 -5.61 -4.10 -10.42
C LEU A 90 -6.39 -5.27 -11.03
N PRO A 91 -6.80 -5.14 -12.30
CA PRO A 91 -7.41 -6.24 -13.06
C PRO A 91 -6.63 -7.55 -12.94
N ALA A 92 -7.36 -8.65 -12.88
CA ALA A 92 -6.82 -9.99 -12.67
C ALA A 92 -7.42 -10.98 -13.67
N ASP A 93 -6.57 -11.80 -14.27
CA ASP A 93 -6.90 -12.76 -15.32
C ASP A 93 -6.01 -14.02 -15.23
N GLU A 94 -6.11 -14.88 -16.24
CA GLU A 94 -5.35 -16.14 -16.33
C GLU A 94 -3.83 -16.00 -16.31
N LYS A 95 -3.31 -14.82 -16.66
CA LYS A 95 -1.87 -14.54 -16.70
C LYS A 95 -1.42 -13.70 -15.50
N ARG A 96 -2.35 -13.10 -14.75
CA ARG A 96 -2.05 -12.07 -13.74
C ARG A 96 -2.90 -12.25 -12.49
N THR A 97 -2.23 -12.52 -11.37
CA THR A 97 -2.85 -12.48 -10.03
C THR A 97 -3.28 -11.08 -9.68
N ALA A 98 -4.44 -10.94 -9.03
CA ALA A 98 -4.88 -9.68 -8.44
C ALA A 98 -3.76 -9.10 -7.58
N SER A 99 -3.41 -7.85 -7.87
CA SER A 99 -2.32 -7.13 -7.24
C SER A 99 -2.86 -5.79 -6.74
N ILE A 100 -2.26 -5.30 -5.67
CA ILE A 100 -2.65 -4.06 -5.02
C ILE A 100 -1.80 -2.94 -5.58
N LEU A 101 -2.45 -1.86 -5.96
CA LEU A 101 -1.85 -0.59 -6.31
C LEU A 101 -1.95 0.33 -5.09
N ILE A 102 -0.81 0.85 -4.65
CA ILE A 102 -0.70 1.88 -3.63
C ILE A 102 -0.25 3.15 -4.36
N GLY A 103 -1.17 4.11 -4.56
CA GLY A 103 -0.92 5.35 -5.26
C GLY A 103 -0.59 6.48 -4.28
N ILE A 104 0.44 7.27 -4.56
CA ILE A 104 0.74 8.54 -3.89
C ILE A 104 0.47 9.64 -4.90
N HIS A 105 -0.42 10.57 -4.54
CA HIS A 105 -0.83 11.65 -5.43
C HIS A 105 -0.59 13.00 -4.75
N LYS A 106 0.28 13.81 -5.36
CA LYS A 106 0.46 15.23 -5.08
C LYS A 106 -0.13 16.06 -6.22
N GLU A 107 -0.16 17.39 -6.06
CA GLU A 107 -0.78 18.31 -7.04
C GLU A 107 -0.39 18.03 -8.50
N ASN A 108 0.89 17.70 -8.74
CA ASN A 108 1.43 17.53 -10.09
C ASN A 108 2.03 16.13 -10.34
N THR A 109 2.01 15.23 -9.36
CA THR A 109 2.62 13.90 -9.47
C THR A 109 1.67 12.79 -9.03
N HIS A 110 1.67 11.70 -9.81
CA HIS A 110 0.91 10.49 -9.50
C HIS A 110 1.85 9.30 -9.66
N ASN A 111 2.38 8.84 -8.54
CA ASN A 111 3.25 7.69 -8.51
C ASN A 111 2.56 6.54 -7.80
N ALA A 112 2.89 5.31 -8.19
CA ALA A 112 2.28 4.15 -7.57
C ALA A 112 3.27 3.00 -7.41
N LEU A 113 3.04 2.22 -6.37
CA LEU A 113 3.66 0.92 -6.14
C LEU A 113 2.64 -0.17 -6.44
N ILE A 114 3.02 -1.15 -7.26
CA ILE A 114 2.21 -2.35 -7.49
C ILE A 114 2.84 -3.51 -6.71
N VAL A 115 2.07 -4.14 -5.83
CA VAL A 115 2.52 -5.25 -4.99
C VAL A 115 1.52 -6.41 -4.98
N LYS A 116 2.06 -7.62 -4.81
CA LYS A 116 1.22 -8.80 -4.55
C LYS A 116 0.60 -8.72 -3.14
N PRO A 117 -0.53 -9.40 -2.89
CA PRO A 117 -1.23 -9.34 -1.59
C PRO A 117 -0.31 -9.69 -0.41
N LYS A 118 0.54 -10.71 -0.55
CA LYS A 118 1.53 -11.07 0.48
C LYS A 118 2.48 -9.92 0.89
N ARG A 119 2.90 -9.08 -0.07
CA ARG A 119 3.83 -7.98 0.17
C ARG A 119 3.09 -6.77 0.76
N ALA A 120 1.88 -6.51 0.31
CA ALA A 120 0.99 -5.50 0.91
C ALA A 120 0.66 -5.83 2.38
N SER A 121 0.34 -7.09 2.67
CA SER A 121 0.12 -7.55 4.06
C SER A 121 1.35 -7.31 4.94
N PHE A 122 2.54 -7.56 4.41
CA PHE A 122 3.78 -7.29 5.11
C PHE A 122 4.02 -5.79 5.35
N ILE A 123 3.74 -4.94 4.37
CA ILE A 123 3.76 -3.46 4.55
C ILE A 123 2.83 -3.05 5.70
N SER A 124 1.58 -3.55 5.70
CA SER A 124 0.61 -3.24 6.76
C SER A 124 1.14 -3.65 8.14
N PHE A 125 1.66 -4.87 8.27
CA PHE A 125 2.21 -5.36 9.53
C PHE A 125 3.40 -4.52 10.02
N THR A 126 4.27 -4.09 9.10
CA THR A 126 5.40 -3.21 9.43
C THR A 126 4.94 -1.87 9.97
N VAL A 127 3.98 -1.22 9.30
CA VAL A 127 3.44 0.07 9.76
C VAL A 127 2.75 -0.09 11.12
N LEU A 128 1.93 -1.13 11.28
CA LEU A 128 1.28 -1.43 12.57
C LEU A 128 2.29 -1.62 13.70
N ARG A 129 3.36 -2.38 13.46
CA ARG A 129 4.41 -2.58 14.45
C ARG A 129 5.04 -1.25 14.87
N MET A 130 5.33 -0.38 13.91
CA MET A 130 5.90 0.94 14.19
C MET A 130 4.96 1.81 15.03
N LEU A 131 3.66 1.81 14.73
CA LEU A 131 2.66 2.53 15.53
C LEU A 131 2.60 1.99 16.98
N LEU A 132 2.59 0.67 17.14
CA LEU A 132 2.51 0.03 18.46
C LEU A 132 3.78 0.20 19.31
N ASP A 133 4.95 0.24 18.68
CA ASP A 133 6.22 0.43 19.39
C ASP A 133 6.29 1.85 20.01
N ASN A 134 5.56 2.84 19.48
CA ASN A 134 5.53 4.22 20.02
C ASN A 134 4.42 4.47 21.03
N ALA A 135 3.24 3.87 20.84
CA ALA A 135 2.17 3.96 21.84
C ALA A 135 2.59 3.42 23.22
N LYS A 136 3.62 2.57 23.28
CA LYS A 136 4.23 2.10 24.54
C LYS A 136 5.14 3.14 25.19
N THR A 137 5.81 3.97 24.39
CA THR A 137 6.74 5.01 24.88
C THR A 137 5.99 6.17 25.54
N ASP A 138 4.76 6.45 25.12
CA ASP A 138 3.92 7.50 25.72
C ASP A 138 3.27 7.09 27.06
N LEU A 139 3.43 5.81 27.46
CA LEU A 139 2.89 5.24 28.69
C LEU A 139 3.94 5.04 29.79
N GLU A 140 5.22 5.33 29.50
CA GLU A 140 6.34 5.31 30.45
C GLU A 140 6.76 6.73 30.86
#